data_AF-A7ANP3-F1
#
_entry.id   AF-A7ANP3-F1
#
_cell.length_a   1.000
_cell.length_b   1.000
_cell.length_c   1.000
_cell.angle_alpha   90.00
_cell.angle_beta   90.00
_cell.angle_gamma   90.00
#
_symmetry.space_group_name_H-M   'P 1'
#
loop_
_entity.id
_entity.type
_entity.pdbx_description
1 polymer ?
#
loop_
_entity_poly.entity_id
_entity_poly.type
_entity_poly.pdbx_seq_one_letter_code
_entity_poly.pdbx_strand_id
1 'polypeptide(L)'
;MAPKKKWKRIDVSSVQESLFESNIAQNVAKGGLSEAMVIDTIGEAPSRRLAKKIKSQRHGDPIASRGTVERARLQKLVSRLKSERARMDIEENAPQGNERVIDDIWGDNAEPAAMLRPSMPTLAKVIPAVAAPHSGQSYNPSPEAREELINKAYESLPQEEDFSDEPLTDMIRECLPNVDVDNLTFRQKQVLGNLIIQDKLDESSIMEALAAADQEEVSEEEMDNTATANKRRVTTKKTRAKRNREKLHKASIAQALMRKRIKRLVHDIDHFKDTKHENDPLEIEEAKKERLRKYLQDLVKGRITPKFGNKVYRVDPPEVPLSDEVTSSLRQLASPSEASVRCVVDSIYRRGLVPAPPVIDEQYRSKARSKLLRRTRKFKSKLLHGTT
;
A
#
# COMPACT_ATOMS: atom_id res chain seq x y z
N MET A 1 -58.61 15.51 39.41
CA MET A 1 -57.39 14.67 39.44
C MET A 1 -57.43 13.71 38.26
N ALA A 2 -56.53 13.85 37.28
CA ALA A 2 -56.51 12.99 36.09
C ALA A 2 -55.49 11.83 36.27
N PRO A 3 -55.80 10.60 35.80
CA PRO A 3 -54.93 9.44 36.01
C PRO A 3 -53.74 9.45 35.06
N LYS A 4 -52.55 9.09 35.57
CA LYS A 4 -51.33 8.96 34.76
C LYS A 4 -51.38 7.69 33.90
N LYS A 5 -51.19 7.84 32.58
CA LYS A 5 -51.08 6.74 31.62
C LYS A 5 -49.83 5.90 31.90
N LYS A 6 -50.00 4.59 32.11
CA LYS A 6 -48.90 3.61 32.15
C LYS A 6 -48.63 3.11 30.74
N TRP A 7 -47.42 3.36 30.23
CA TRP A 7 -46.94 2.79 28.97
C TRP A 7 -46.43 1.37 29.25
N LYS A 8 -46.97 0.37 28.55
CA LYS A 8 -46.38 -0.98 28.52
C LYS A 8 -45.26 -0.99 27.49
N ARG A 9 -44.08 -1.51 27.87
CA ARG A 9 -43.00 -1.81 26.91
C ARG A 9 -43.46 -2.95 26.01
N ILE A 10 -43.34 -2.75 24.70
CA ILE A 10 -43.57 -3.78 23.68
C ILE A 10 -42.19 -4.26 23.27
N ASP A 11 -41.96 -5.56 23.32
CA ASP A 11 -40.68 -6.16 22.92
C ASP A 11 -40.50 -6.07 21.40
N VAL A 12 -39.33 -5.57 21.00
CA VAL A 12 -39.01 -5.16 19.63
C VAL A 12 -38.89 -6.36 18.68
N SER A 13 -38.70 -7.58 19.20
CA SER A 13 -38.58 -8.81 18.43
C SER A 13 -39.91 -9.27 17.82
N SER A 14 -41.03 -9.20 18.53
CA SER A 14 -42.33 -9.67 18.01
C SER A 14 -42.89 -8.75 16.91
N VAL A 15 -42.52 -7.46 16.95
CA VAL A 15 -42.86 -6.50 15.91
C VAL A 15 -42.06 -6.77 14.63
N GLN A 16 -40.84 -7.30 14.74
CA GLN A 16 -40.02 -7.63 13.57
C GLN A 16 -40.49 -8.90 12.86
N GLU A 17 -40.93 -9.92 13.60
CA GLU A 17 -41.44 -11.17 13.01
C GLU A 17 -42.76 -10.95 12.25
N SER A 18 -43.71 -10.23 12.86
CA SER A 18 -44.99 -9.89 12.20
C SER A 18 -44.82 -8.99 10.96
N LEU A 19 -43.81 -8.11 10.94
CA LEU A 19 -43.45 -7.31 9.76
C LEU A 19 -42.71 -8.12 8.69
N PHE A 20 -41.98 -9.16 9.09
CA PHE A 20 -41.32 -10.07 8.16
C PHE A 20 -42.33 -10.98 7.47
N GLU A 21 -43.25 -11.57 8.23
CA GLU A 21 -44.29 -12.45 7.70
C GLU A 21 -45.27 -11.69 6.78
N SER A 22 -45.66 -10.46 7.15
CA SER A 22 -46.50 -9.61 6.31
C SER A 22 -45.79 -9.15 5.03
N ASN A 23 -44.48 -8.90 5.05
CA ASN A 23 -43.70 -8.60 3.84
C ASN A 23 -43.50 -9.81 2.93
N ILE A 24 -43.26 -10.99 3.50
CA ILE A 24 -43.12 -12.22 2.72
C ILE A 24 -44.46 -12.56 2.05
N ALA A 25 -45.57 -12.47 2.79
CA ALA A 25 -46.90 -12.68 2.23
C ALA A 25 -47.27 -11.66 1.14
N GLN A 26 -46.93 -10.37 1.31
CA GLN A 26 -47.17 -9.35 0.29
C GLN A 26 -46.30 -9.50 -0.96
N ASN A 27 -45.06 -9.98 -0.81
CA ASN A 27 -44.14 -10.15 -1.95
C ASN A 27 -44.42 -11.44 -2.74
N VAL A 28 -44.90 -12.50 -2.09
CA VAL A 28 -45.34 -13.73 -2.78
C VAL A 28 -46.65 -13.50 -3.55
N ALA A 29 -47.54 -12.63 -3.05
CA ALA A 29 -48.81 -12.32 -3.71
C ALA A 29 -48.70 -11.38 -4.93
N LYS A 30 -47.57 -10.69 -5.14
CA LYS A 30 -47.44 -9.63 -6.16
C LYS A 30 -46.55 -9.94 -7.37
N GLY A 31 -46.03 -11.16 -7.50
CA GLY A 31 -45.29 -11.58 -8.70
C GLY A 31 -44.02 -12.34 -8.34
N GLY A 32 -43.90 -13.56 -8.86
CA GLY A 32 -42.88 -14.53 -8.50
C GLY A 32 -41.45 -13.99 -8.56
N LEU A 33 -40.61 -14.49 -7.64
CA LEU A 33 -39.18 -14.18 -7.47
C LEU A 33 -38.27 -14.42 -8.70
N SER A 34 -38.81 -14.84 -9.84
CA SER A 34 -38.06 -15.14 -11.06
C SER A 34 -37.79 -13.94 -11.97
N GLU A 35 -38.44 -12.78 -11.76
CA GLU A 35 -38.35 -11.64 -12.71
C GLU A 35 -37.40 -10.51 -12.28
N ALA A 36 -36.87 -10.54 -11.05
CA ALA A 36 -36.04 -9.46 -10.49
C ALA A 36 -34.52 -9.73 -10.51
N MET A 37 -34.07 -10.87 -11.05
CA MET A 37 -32.64 -11.14 -11.29
C MET A 37 -32.35 -11.08 -12.79
N VAL A 38 -32.10 -9.88 -13.30
CA VAL A 38 -31.41 -9.72 -14.59
C VAL A 38 -29.93 -10.02 -14.32
N ILE A 39 -29.53 -11.24 -14.60
CA ILE A 39 -28.13 -11.66 -14.64
C ILE A 39 -27.52 -11.02 -15.90
N ASP A 40 -26.52 -10.16 -15.73
CA ASP A 40 -25.76 -9.55 -16.82
C ASP A 40 -25.08 -10.66 -17.66
N THR A 41 -25.74 -11.07 -18.75
CA THR A 41 -25.13 -11.89 -19.79
C THR A 41 -24.34 -10.99 -20.73
N ILE A 42 -23.06 -11.31 -20.91
CA ILE A 42 -22.11 -10.63 -21.79
C ILE A 42 -22.69 -10.60 -23.22
N GLY A 43 -23.11 -9.43 -23.71
CA GLY A 43 -23.50 -9.28 -25.12
C GLY A 43 -24.47 -8.15 -25.47
N GLU A 44 -25.18 -7.54 -24.51
CA GLU A 44 -26.15 -6.50 -24.87
C GLU A 44 -25.49 -5.14 -25.12
N ALA A 45 -25.81 -4.54 -26.27
CA ALA A 45 -25.32 -3.23 -26.66
C ALA A 45 -25.71 -2.17 -25.61
N PRO A 46 -24.77 -1.30 -25.19
CA PRO A 46 -25.03 -0.30 -24.16
C PRO A 46 -26.18 0.60 -24.58
N SER A 47 -27.09 0.90 -23.63
CA SER A 47 -28.25 1.77 -23.87
C SER A 47 -27.89 3.03 -24.65
N ARG A 48 -28.79 3.50 -25.53
CA ARG A 48 -28.56 4.63 -26.46
C ARG A 48 -28.01 5.90 -25.78
N ARG A 49 -28.35 6.11 -24.49
CA ARG A 49 -27.80 7.19 -23.65
C ARG A 49 -26.34 6.96 -23.24
N LEU A 50 -25.99 5.73 -22.86
CA LEU A 50 -24.63 5.34 -22.48
C LEU A 50 -23.70 5.34 -23.71
N ALA A 51 -24.18 4.86 -24.86
CA ALA A 51 -23.46 4.91 -26.13
C ALA A 51 -23.15 6.34 -26.58
N LYS A 52 -24.10 7.28 -26.46
CA LYS A 52 -23.87 8.71 -26.73
C LYS A 52 -22.81 9.30 -25.79
N LYS A 53 -22.84 8.96 -24.50
CA LYS A 53 -21.86 9.43 -23.50
C LYS A 53 -20.45 8.89 -23.78
N ILE A 54 -20.34 7.62 -24.16
CA ILE A 54 -19.05 7.01 -24.54
C ILE A 54 -18.52 7.64 -25.83
N LYS A 55 -19.35 7.87 -26.85
CA LYS A 55 -18.94 8.57 -28.09
C LYS A 55 -18.49 10.01 -27.81
N SER A 56 -19.19 10.76 -26.95
CA SER A 56 -18.79 12.12 -26.60
C SER A 56 -17.49 12.17 -25.77
N GLN A 57 -17.20 11.15 -24.96
CA GLN A 57 -15.94 11.06 -24.21
C GLN A 57 -14.77 10.60 -25.08
N ARG A 58 -15.02 9.82 -26.13
CA ARG A 58 -13.97 9.36 -27.06
C ARG A 58 -13.58 10.40 -28.10
N HIS A 59 -14.50 11.30 -28.48
CA HIS A 59 -14.26 12.32 -29.52
C HIS A 59 -14.19 13.76 -29.00
N GLY A 60 -14.46 14.00 -27.71
CA GLY A 60 -14.33 15.33 -27.12
C GLY A 60 -12.91 15.58 -26.65
N ASP A 61 -12.31 16.70 -27.06
CA ASP A 61 -11.03 17.16 -26.51
C ASP A 61 -11.07 17.11 -24.97
N PRO A 62 -10.04 16.60 -24.29
CA PRO A 62 -10.03 16.43 -22.82
C PRO A 62 -10.22 17.74 -22.05
N ILE A 63 -10.09 18.88 -22.73
CA ILE A 63 -10.33 20.23 -22.20
C ILE A 63 -11.83 20.58 -22.27
N ALA A 64 -12.57 20.08 -23.26
CA ALA A 64 -13.98 20.35 -23.47
C ALA A 64 -14.91 19.65 -22.46
N SER A 65 -14.46 18.61 -21.75
CA SER A 65 -15.29 17.94 -20.73
C SER A 65 -15.22 18.58 -19.34
N ARG A 66 -14.38 19.61 -19.13
CA ARG A 66 -14.14 20.23 -17.81
C ARG A 66 -14.92 21.53 -17.60
N GLY A 67 -15.19 21.87 -16.35
CA GLY A 67 -15.92 23.09 -15.97
C GLY A 67 -15.20 24.38 -16.39
N THR A 68 -15.94 25.48 -16.54
CA THR A 68 -15.45 26.76 -17.09
C THR A 68 -14.20 27.30 -16.39
N VAL A 69 -14.13 27.19 -15.06
CA VAL A 69 -12.99 27.65 -14.25
C VAL A 69 -11.74 26.80 -14.47
N GLU A 70 -11.91 25.49 -14.65
CA GLU A 70 -10.80 24.57 -14.91
C GLU A 70 -10.25 24.76 -16.33
N ARG A 71 -11.12 25.01 -17.31
CA ARG A 71 -10.71 25.34 -18.68
C ARG A 71 -9.82 26.58 -18.72
N ALA A 72 -10.20 27.65 -18.01
CA ALA A 72 -9.41 28.88 -17.95
C ALA A 72 -8.04 28.66 -17.29
N ARG A 73 -7.96 27.83 -16.24
CA ARG A 73 -6.68 27.47 -15.59
C ARG A 73 -5.80 26.63 -16.52
N LEU A 74 -6.36 25.66 -17.23
CA LEU A 74 -5.64 24.81 -18.16
C LEU A 74 -5.15 25.60 -19.38
N GLN A 75 -5.97 26.50 -19.92
CA GLN A 75 -5.56 27.39 -21.02
C GLN A 75 -4.38 28.28 -20.61
N LYS A 76 -4.40 28.84 -19.39
CA LYS A 76 -3.27 29.62 -18.85
C LYS A 76 -2.00 28.78 -18.66
N LEU A 77 -2.14 27.51 -18.27
CA LEU A 77 -1.03 26.57 -18.15
C LEU A 77 -0.45 26.22 -19.52
N VAL A 78 -1.31 25.93 -20.50
CA VAL A 78 -0.88 25.62 -21.87
C VAL A 78 -0.18 26.82 -22.51
N SER A 79 -0.70 28.04 -22.34
CA SER A 79 -0.03 29.24 -22.85
C SER A 79 1.33 29.47 -22.18
N ARG A 80 1.44 29.19 -20.87
CA ARG A 80 2.70 29.28 -20.14
C ARG A 80 3.73 28.25 -20.62
N LEU A 81 3.31 27.00 -20.82
CA LEU A 81 4.17 25.95 -21.36
C LEU A 81 4.61 26.24 -22.79
N LYS A 82 3.72 26.77 -23.65
CA LYS A 82 4.11 27.23 -25.00
C LYS A 82 5.13 28.36 -24.95
N SER A 83 4.95 29.32 -24.03
CA SER A 83 5.91 30.42 -23.87
C SER A 83 7.24 29.97 -23.27
N GLU A 84 7.25 28.96 -22.39
CA GLU A 84 8.50 28.37 -21.87
C GLU A 84 9.19 27.52 -22.93
N ARG A 85 8.45 26.75 -23.73
CA ARG A 85 9.01 26.00 -24.86
C ARG A 85 9.58 26.91 -25.94
N ALA A 86 8.98 28.07 -26.19
CA ALA A 86 9.53 29.07 -27.11
C ALA A 86 10.75 29.83 -26.55
N ARG A 87 11.00 29.77 -25.24
CA ARG A 87 12.21 30.33 -24.60
C ARG A 87 13.36 29.33 -24.55
N MET A 88 13.04 28.05 -24.60
CA MET A 88 14.03 27.00 -24.76
C MET A 88 14.15 26.75 -26.26
N ASP A 89 15.16 27.35 -26.90
CA ASP A 89 15.56 27.00 -28.28
C ASP A 89 16.05 25.55 -28.28
N ILE A 90 15.11 24.61 -28.24
CA ILE A 90 15.33 23.20 -28.52
C ILE A 90 15.02 23.09 -30.01
N GLU A 91 16.07 22.93 -30.82
CA GLU A 91 15.97 22.45 -32.19
C GLU A 91 15.28 21.07 -32.17
N GLU A 92 13.95 21.07 -32.17
CA GLU A 92 13.17 19.89 -32.46
C GLU A 92 13.16 19.71 -33.98
N ASN A 93 14.07 18.87 -34.46
CA ASN A 93 13.80 18.03 -35.62
C ASN A 93 12.60 17.12 -35.29
N ALA A 94 11.40 17.69 -35.34
CA ALA A 94 10.17 16.94 -35.27
C ALA A 94 9.95 16.28 -36.64
N PRO A 95 9.95 14.94 -36.73
CA PRO A 95 9.51 14.29 -37.96
C PRO A 95 8.05 14.66 -38.19
N GLN A 96 7.81 15.27 -39.35
CA GLN A 96 6.49 15.52 -39.88
C GLN A 96 5.73 14.21 -40.00
N GLY A 97 4.44 14.25 -39.65
CA GLY A 97 3.39 13.34 -40.11
C GLY A 97 3.75 11.86 -40.25
N ASN A 98 3.38 11.05 -39.27
CA ASN A 98 3.14 9.62 -39.47
C ASN A 98 1.91 9.43 -40.40
N GLU A 99 2.05 9.75 -41.68
CA GLU A 99 1.37 8.96 -42.69
C GLU A 99 2.06 7.59 -42.70
N ARG A 100 1.28 6.54 -42.49
CA ARG A 100 1.76 5.16 -42.64
C ARG A 100 2.03 4.92 -44.13
N VAL A 101 3.15 5.44 -44.62
CA VAL A 101 3.76 4.93 -45.83
C VAL A 101 4.10 3.48 -45.51
N ILE A 102 3.52 2.58 -46.29
CA ILE A 102 3.84 1.16 -46.23
C ILE A 102 5.23 1.09 -46.84
N ASP A 103 6.25 1.17 -46.00
CA ASP A 103 7.64 1.07 -46.45
C ASP A 103 7.82 -0.32 -47.06
N ASP A 104 8.28 -0.32 -48.32
CA ASP A 104 8.60 -1.50 -49.09
C ASP A 104 9.81 -2.22 -48.46
N ILE A 105 9.53 -3.28 -47.70
CA ILE A 105 10.51 -4.07 -46.94
C ILE A 105 11.44 -4.86 -47.89
N TRP A 106 11.13 -4.93 -49.19
CA TRP A 106 11.82 -5.78 -50.17
C TRP A 106 12.61 -5.00 -51.23
N GLY A 107 12.71 -3.67 -51.13
CA GLY A 107 13.52 -2.88 -52.04
C GLY A 107 15.00 -2.88 -51.64
N ASP A 108 15.90 -3.01 -52.61
CA ASP A 108 17.36 -2.87 -52.44
C ASP A 108 17.81 -1.47 -51.92
N ASN A 109 16.87 -0.53 -51.83
CA ASN A 109 17.06 0.84 -51.32
C ASN A 109 16.38 1.08 -49.96
N ALA A 110 16.02 0.04 -49.21
CA ALA A 110 15.46 0.21 -47.87
C ALA A 110 16.46 0.96 -46.98
N GLU A 111 16.11 2.19 -46.56
CA GLU A 111 16.87 2.90 -45.54
C GLU A 111 16.98 2.01 -44.29
N PRO A 112 18.14 1.93 -43.63
CA PRO A 112 18.30 1.08 -42.46
C PRO A 112 17.28 1.52 -41.42
N ALA A 113 16.25 0.67 -41.23
CA ALA A 113 15.14 0.93 -40.35
C ALA A 113 15.68 1.51 -39.03
N ALA A 114 15.29 2.76 -38.73
CA ALA A 114 15.74 3.46 -37.54
C ALA A 114 15.58 2.50 -36.36
N MET A 115 16.70 2.04 -35.79
CA MET A 115 16.70 1.02 -34.75
C MET A 115 15.85 1.53 -33.59
N LEU A 116 14.60 1.07 -33.52
CA LEU A 116 13.73 1.32 -32.39
C LEU A 116 14.52 0.81 -31.19
N ARG A 117 14.83 1.73 -30.25
CA ARG A 117 15.57 1.38 -29.04
C ARG A 117 14.91 0.13 -28.45
N PRO A 118 15.66 -0.94 -28.16
CA PRO A 118 15.07 -2.17 -27.64
C PRO A 118 14.28 -1.80 -26.39
N SER A 119 12.96 -1.96 -26.45
CA SER A 119 12.10 -1.71 -25.30
C SER A 119 12.54 -2.67 -24.20
N MET A 120 13.07 -2.13 -23.10
CA MET A 120 13.46 -2.93 -21.95
C MET A 120 12.30 -3.87 -21.56
N PRO A 121 12.56 -5.17 -21.36
CA PRO A 121 11.52 -6.08 -20.93
C PRO A 121 10.99 -5.61 -19.57
N THR A 122 9.67 -5.50 -19.44
CA THR A 122 9.00 -5.25 -18.16
C THR A 122 9.41 -6.33 -17.16
N LEU A 123 9.51 -6.02 -15.86
CA LEU A 123 9.87 -6.99 -14.81
C LEU A 123 9.06 -8.30 -14.88
N ALA A 124 7.78 -8.21 -15.27
CA ALA A 124 6.90 -9.36 -15.46
C ALA A 124 7.35 -10.35 -16.57
N LYS A 125 8.17 -9.90 -17.53
CA LYS A 125 8.77 -10.75 -18.59
C LYS A 125 10.06 -11.41 -18.14
N VAL A 126 10.75 -10.83 -17.14
CA VAL A 126 12.02 -11.36 -16.61
C VAL A 126 11.74 -12.53 -15.68
N ILE A 127 10.67 -12.44 -14.88
CA ILE A 127 10.28 -13.49 -13.94
C ILE A 127 9.63 -14.65 -14.71
N PRO A 128 10.11 -15.89 -14.55
CA PRO A 128 9.54 -17.03 -15.24
C PRO A 128 8.09 -17.27 -14.81
N ALA A 129 7.25 -17.69 -15.75
CA ALA A 129 5.83 -17.95 -15.48
C ALA A 129 5.61 -19.17 -14.59
N VAL A 130 6.52 -20.14 -14.57
CA VAL A 130 6.49 -21.28 -13.66
C VAL A 130 7.83 -21.30 -12.95
N ALA A 131 7.81 -21.25 -11.62
CA ALA A 131 9.02 -21.42 -10.83
C ALA A 131 9.50 -22.87 -10.95
N ALA A 132 10.79 -23.06 -11.22
CA ALA A 132 11.36 -24.40 -11.22
C ALA A 132 11.25 -24.98 -9.79
N PRO A 133 10.66 -26.17 -9.62
CA PRO A 133 10.60 -26.82 -8.31
C PRO A 133 12.01 -27.18 -7.84
N HIS A 134 12.17 -27.29 -6.53
CA HIS A 134 13.44 -27.72 -5.95
C HIS A 134 13.63 -29.23 -6.17
N SER A 135 14.88 -29.70 -6.31
CA SER A 135 15.18 -31.14 -6.44
C SER A 135 14.68 -31.96 -5.25
N GLY A 136 14.67 -31.36 -4.05
CA GLY A 136 14.12 -31.94 -2.83
C GLY A 136 12.59 -32.17 -2.85
N GLN A 137 11.86 -31.56 -3.79
CA GLN A 137 10.41 -31.80 -3.98
C GLN A 137 10.14 -32.95 -4.95
N SER A 138 11.18 -33.60 -5.47
CA SER A 138 11.01 -34.80 -6.26
C SER A 138 10.43 -35.92 -5.41
N TYR A 139 9.82 -36.89 -6.07
CA TYR A 139 9.21 -38.04 -5.42
C TYR A 139 10.20 -38.85 -4.56
N ASN A 140 11.43 -39.00 -5.05
CA ASN A 140 12.50 -39.69 -4.36
C ASN A 140 13.72 -38.76 -4.29
N PRO A 141 13.71 -37.77 -3.37
CA PRO A 141 14.77 -36.78 -3.30
C PRO A 141 16.05 -37.39 -2.72
N SER A 142 17.21 -36.88 -3.13
CA SER A 142 18.45 -37.17 -2.40
C SER A 142 18.37 -36.61 -0.98
N PRO A 143 19.01 -37.24 0.02
CA PRO A 143 18.95 -36.77 1.40
C PRO A 143 19.45 -35.32 1.54
N GLU A 144 20.54 -34.98 0.84
CA GLU A 144 21.10 -33.62 0.80
C GLU A 144 20.09 -32.60 0.23
N ALA A 145 19.45 -32.92 -0.90
CA ALA A 145 18.48 -32.02 -1.52
C ALA A 145 17.22 -31.85 -0.67
N ARG A 146 16.85 -32.86 0.12
CA ARG A 146 15.74 -32.80 1.07
C ARG A 146 16.09 -31.91 2.26
N GLU A 147 17.27 -32.04 2.83
CA GLU A 147 17.76 -31.18 3.91
C GLU A 147 17.85 -29.71 3.47
N GLU A 148 18.37 -29.45 2.27
CA GLU A 148 18.36 -28.10 1.70
C GLU A 148 16.94 -27.53 1.54
N LEU A 149 15.98 -28.37 1.14
CA LEU A 149 14.59 -27.95 1.01
C LEU A 149 13.99 -27.60 2.37
N ILE A 150 14.22 -28.44 3.39
CA ILE A 150 13.78 -28.21 4.77
C ILE A 150 14.36 -26.89 5.28
N ASN A 151 15.66 -26.66 5.09
CA ASN A 151 16.32 -25.42 5.51
C ASN A 151 15.72 -24.20 4.80
N LYS A 152 15.47 -24.28 3.49
CA LYS A 152 14.81 -23.21 2.72
C LYS A 152 13.38 -22.97 3.20
N ALA A 153 12.62 -24.02 3.51
CA ALA A 153 11.28 -23.90 4.03
C ALA A 153 11.29 -23.21 5.41
N TYR A 154 12.21 -23.61 6.29
CA TYR A 154 12.43 -23.02 7.60
C TYR A 154 12.80 -21.53 7.52
N GLU A 155 13.73 -21.16 6.63
CA GLU A 155 14.10 -19.76 6.39
C GLU A 155 12.93 -18.92 5.83
N SER A 156 12.03 -19.55 5.06
CA SER A 156 10.91 -18.87 4.40
C SER A 156 9.68 -18.73 5.29
N LEU A 157 9.58 -19.53 6.35
CA LEU A 157 8.55 -19.33 7.36
C LEU A 157 8.71 -17.90 7.87
N PRO A 158 7.59 -17.17 8.05
CA PRO A 158 7.68 -15.97 8.86
C PRO A 158 8.23 -16.47 10.19
N GLN A 159 9.46 -16.08 10.53
CA GLN A 159 9.83 -16.02 11.92
C GLN A 159 8.69 -15.21 12.52
N GLU A 160 7.93 -15.83 13.40
CA GLU A 160 7.25 -15.07 14.41
C GLU A 160 8.42 -14.33 15.06
N GLU A 161 8.71 -13.14 14.53
CA GLU A 161 9.13 -12.04 15.36
C GLU A 161 7.99 -11.92 16.36
N ASP A 162 7.97 -12.85 17.32
CA ASP A 162 7.94 -12.48 18.70
C ASP A 162 8.79 -11.23 18.70
N PHE A 163 8.12 -10.08 18.69
CA PHE A 163 8.70 -8.88 19.22
C PHE A 163 8.95 -9.26 20.67
N SER A 164 9.96 -10.08 20.89
CA SER A 164 10.27 -10.58 22.20
C SER A 164 10.69 -9.30 22.88
N ASP A 165 10.00 -8.98 23.97
CA ASP A 165 10.37 -7.85 24.79
C ASP A 165 11.74 -8.09 25.42
N GLU A 166 12.34 -9.26 25.23
CA GLU A 166 13.59 -9.76 25.80
C GLU A 166 14.76 -8.78 25.69
N PRO A 167 15.19 -8.27 24.51
CA PRO A 167 16.33 -7.35 24.46
C PRO A 167 16.05 -6.02 25.19
N LEU A 168 14.79 -5.58 25.19
CA LEU A 168 14.38 -4.36 25.89
C LEU A 168 14.27 -4.61 27.41
N THR A 169 13.78 -5.79 27.79
CA THR A 169 13.62 -6.24 29.17
C THR A 169 14.99 -6.47 29.81
N ASP A 170 15.92 -7.09 29.09
CA ASP A 170 17.30 -7.33 29.51
C ASP A 170 18.05 -6.01 29.69
N MET A 171 17.94 -5.08 28.74
CA MET A 171 18.54 -3.74 28.86
C MET A 171 18.00 -2.97 30.09
N ILE A 172 16.70 -3.07 30.39
CA ILE A 172 16.12 -2.41 31.56
C ILE A 172 16.57 -3.12 32.86
N ARG A 173 16.63 -4.45 32.89
CA ARG A 173 17.10 -5.21 34.07
C ARG A 173 18.57 -4.91 34.40
N GLU A 174 19.42 -4.74 33.39
CA GLU A 174 20.83 -4.39 33.57
C GLU A 174 21.01 -2.96 34.12
N CYS A 175 20.26 -1.98 33.62
CA CYS A 175 20.40 -0.58 34.01
C CYS A 175 19.57 -0.18 35.24
N LEU A 176 18.43 -0.84 35.49
CA LEU A 176 17.46 -0.53 36.54
C LEU A 176 17.01 -1.81 37.28
N PRO A 177 17.89 -2.41 38.10
CA PRO A 177 17.58 -3.67 38.81
C PRO A 177 16.48 -3.54 39.87
N ASN A 178 16.12 -2.30 40.25
CA ASN A 178 15.11 -2.02 41.26
C ASN A 178 13.68 -1.95 40.68
N VAL A 179 13.52 -1.97 39.35
CA VAL A 179 12.22 -1.90 38.68
C VAL A 179 11.80 -3.31 38.28
N ASP A 180 10.58 -3.70 38.65
CA ASP A 180 10.03 -5.03 38.36
C ASP A 180 9.53 -5.11 36.91
N VAL A 181 10.47 -5.38 35.99
CA VAL A 181 10.27 -5.31 34.53
C VAL A 181 9.18 -6.26 34.01
N ASP A 182 8.88 -7.33 34.74
CA ASP A 182 7.93 -8.36 34.31
C ASP A 182 6.46 -7.89 34.39
N ASN A 183 6.19 -6.90 35.24
CA ASN A 183 4.87 -6.31 35.41
C ASN A 183 4.60 -5.10 34.50
N LEU A 184 5.57 -4.69 33.68
CA LEU A 184 5.44 -3.51 32.81
C LEU A 184 4.88 -3.86 31.42
N THR A 185 4.06 -2.96 30.87
CA THR A 185 3.60 -3.07 29.48
C THR A 185 4.73 -2.76 28.50
N PHE A 186 4.67 -3.31 27.28
CA PHE A 186 5.68 -3.07 26.23
C PHE A 186 5.96 -1.58 25.98
N ARG A 187 4.92 -0.72 26.02
CA ARG A 187 5.08 0.73 25.87
C ARG A 187 5.85 1.35 27.03
N GLN A 188 5.54 0.99 28.27
CA GLN A 188 6.28 1.47 29.44
C GLN A 188 7.75 1.05 29.35
N LYS A 189 8.03 -0.20 28.95
CA LYS A 189 9.39 -0.68 28.68
C LYS A 189 10.08 0.16 27.60
N GLN A 190 9.40 0.51 26.50
CA GLN A 190 9.99 1.36 25.45
C GLN A 190 10.33 2.76 25.95
N VAL A 191 9.46 3.36 26.76
CA VAL A 191 9.69 4.68 27.35
C VAL A 191 10.90 4.63 28.29
N LEU A 192 11.01 3.60 29.14
CA LEU A 192 12.18 3.39 29.99
C LEU A 192 13.45 3.14 29.19
N GLY A 193 13.39 2.33 28.13
CA GLY A 193 14.52 2.11 27.22
C GLY A 193 15.02 3.41 26.59
N ASN A 194 14.10 4.30 26.20
CA ASN A 194 14.45 5.62 25.67
C ASN A 194 15.08 6.54 26.73
N LEU A 195 14.71 6.41 28.00
CA LEU A 195 15.31 7.15 29.10
C LEU A 195 16.72 6.65 29.41
N ILE A 196 16.93 5.33 29.35
CA ILE A 196 18.25 4.70 29.47
C ILE A 196 19.17 5.19 28.35
N ILE A 197 18.72 5.19 27.09
CA ILE A 197 19.51 5.71 25.94
C ILE A 197 19.84 7.21 26.08
N GLN A 198 19.02 7.97 26.80
CA GLN A 198 19.22 9.40 27.05
C GLN A 198 20.04 9.69 28.32
N ASP A 199 20.49 8.67 29.05
CA ASP A 199 21.19 8.77 30.34
C ASP A 199 20.45 9.62 31.39
N LYS A 200 19.11 9.65 31.34
CA LYS A 200 18.27 10.39 32.30
C LYS A 200 17.63 9.42 33.28
N LEU A 201 18.45 8.94 34.22
CA LEU A 201 18.08 7.92 35.20
C LEU A 201 17.66 8.53 36.55
N ASP A 202 17.07 9.73 36.55
CA ASP A 202 16.54 10.33 37.78
C ASP A 202 15.26 9.61 38.20
N GLU A 203 15.14 9.24 39.48
CA GLU A 203 13.97 8.53 40.04
C GLU A 203 12.65 9.29 39.78
N SER A 204 12.70 10.62 39.77
CA SER A 204 11.56 11.49 39.43
C SER A 204 11.13 11.38 37.97
N SER A 205 12.10 11.26 37.04
CA SER A 205 11.84 11.11 35.61
C SER A 205 11.29 9.73 35.27
N ILE A 206 11.76 8.69 35.97
CA ILE A 206 11.25 7.32 35.83
C ILE A 206 9.79 7.23 36.26
N MET A 207 9.43 7.82 37.41
CA MET A 207 8.04 7.82 37.90
C MET A 207 7.11 8.66 37.01
N GLU A 208 7.55 9.82 36.53
CA GLU A 208 6.76 10.65 35.60
C GLU A 208 6.48 9.92 34.28
N ALA A 209 7.48 9.21 33.76
CA ALA A 209 7.37 8.48 32.51
C ALA A 209 6.44 7.25 32.59
N LEU A 210 6.46 6.52 33.71
CA LEU A 210 5.53 5.42 33.98
C LEU A 210 4.09 5.93 34.12
N ALA A 211 3.88 7.04 34.84
CA ALA A 211 2.57 7.64 35.00
C ALA A 211 2.00 8.24 33.69
N ALA A 212 2.86 8.77 32.82
CA ALA A 212 2.45 9.33 31.53
C ALA A 212 2.00 8.24 30.54
N ALA A 213 2.62 7.07 30.56
CA ALA A 213 2.26 5.95 29.68
C ALA A 213 0.85 5.41 29.98
N ASP A 214 0.42 5.43 31.25
CA ASP A 214 -0.91 4.95 31.66
C ASP A 214 -2.04 5.95 31.33
N GLN A 215 -1.73 7.24 31.22
CA GLN A 215 -2.74 8.27 30.94
C GLN A 215 -3.14 8.36 29.46
N GLU A 216 -2.34 7.84 28.53
CA GLU A 216 -2.67 7.85 27.10
C GLU A 216 -3.69 6.77 26.69
N GLU A 217 -3.88 5.70 27.47
CA GLU A 217 -4.88 4.65 27.17
C GLU A 217 -6.33 5.13 27.28
N VAL A 218 -6.62 6.14 28.10
CA VAL A 218 -7.99 6.64 28.30
C VAL A 218 -8.37 7.73 27.27
N SER A 219 -7.41 8.24 26.51
CA SER A 219 -7.59 9.42 25.63
C SER A 219 -7.86 9.07 24.16
N GLU A 220 -7.59 7.84 23.72
CA GLU A 220 -7.73 7.45 22.31
C GLU A 220 -9.19 7.18 21.87
N GLU A 221 -10.16 7.04 22.79
CA GLU A 221 -11.58 6.85 22.44
C GLU A 221 -12.37 8.16 22.20
N GLU A 222 -11.86 9.33 22.58
CA GLU A 222 -12.59 10.61 22.44
C GLU A 222 -12.09 11.54 21.30
N MET A 223 -10.98 11.20 20.63
CA MET A 223 -10.32 12.11 19.68
C MET A 223 -10.72 11.97 18.20
N ASP A 224 -11.90 11.43 17.87
CA ASP A 224 -12.36 11.35 16.47
C ASP A 224 -13.62 12.19 16.16
N ASN A 225 -14.03 13.10 17.06
CA ASN A 225 -15.27 13.88 16.92
C ASN A 225 -15.13 15.41 16.81
N THR A 226 -13.94 15.98 16.63
CA THR A 226 -13.83 17.44 16.38
C THR A 226 -13.36 17.77 14.96
N ALA A 227 -14.23 17.48 14.00
CA ALA A 227 -14.15 18.09 12.68
C ALA A 227 -14.36 19.62 12.76
N THR A 228 -13.29 20.35 12.46
CA THR A 228 -13.30 21.61 11.67
C THR A 228 -14.33 22.69 12.04
N ALA A 229 -14.12 23.37 13.17
CA ALA A 229 -14.63 24.72 13.38
C ALA A 229 -13.49 25.75 13.21
N ASN A 230 -13.36 26.31 12.00
CA ASN A 230 -12.49 27.46 11.72
C ASN A 230 -12.97 28.71 12.50
N LYS A 231 -12.61 28.81 13.79
CA LYS A 231 -12.80 30.04 14.56
C LYS A 231 -11.81 31.08 14.05
N ARG A 232 -12.32 32.07 13.29
CA ARG A 232 -11.61 33.28 12.90
C ARG A 232 -11.10 33.99 14.17
N ARG A 233 -9.81 33.83 14.47
CA ARG A 233 -9.15 34.54 15.57
C ARG A 233 -9.12 36.03 15.24
N VAL A 234 -9.86 36.85 15.99
CA VAL A 234 -9.76 38.31 15.95
C VAL A 234 -8.30 38.66 16.30
N THR A 235 -7.60 39.30 15.36
CA THR A 235 -6.19 39.65 15.53
C THR A 235 -6.06 40.80 16.53
N THR A 236 -5.83 40.48 17.80
CA THR A 236 -5.44 41.48 18.79
C THR A 236 -4.13 42.14 18.35
N LYS A 237 -4.09 43.48 18.35
CA LYS A 237 -2.92 44.25 17.93
C LYS A 237 -1.75 43.89 18.85
N LYS A 238 -0.69 43.28 18.29
CA LYS A 238 0.53 42.93 19.04
C LYS A 238 1.17 44.20 19.63
N THR A 239 1.50 44.17 20.93
CA THR A 239 2.24 45.23 21.62
C THR A 239 3.69 45.33 21.11
N ARG A 240 4.34 46.49 21.31
CA ARG A 240 5.74 46.74 20.87
C ARG A 240 6.73 45.71 21.42
N ALA A 241 6.58 45.33 22.70
CA ALA A 241 7.40 44.30 23.33
C ALA A 241 7.24 42.93 22.66
N LYS A 242 6.01 42.55 22.28
CA LYS A 242 5.73 41.28 21.58
C LYS A 242 6.35 41.26 20.17
N ARG A 243 6.34 42.39 19.46
CA ARG A 243 7.03 42.53 18.15
C ARG A 243 8.55 42.42 18.29
N ASN A 244 9.14 43.01 19.34
CA ASN A 244 10.57 42.90 19.59
C ASN A 244 11.00 41.47 19.94
N ARG A 245 10.24 40.77 20.80
CA ARG A 245 10.49 39.34 21.12
C ARG A 245 10.42 38.47 19.87
N GLU A 246 9.42 38.69 19.01
CA GLU A 246 9.29 37.96 17.74
C GLU A 246 10.43 38.27 16.76
N LYS A 247 10.92 39.52 16.72
CA LYS A 247 12.07 39.90 15.89
C LYS A 247 13.35 39.20 16.36
N LEU A 248 13.60 39.15 17.67
CA LEU A 248 14.73 38.42 18.25
C LEU A 248 14.64 36.91 17.98
N HIS A 249 13.45 36.33 18.14
CA HIS A 249 13.22 34.92 17.84
C HIS A 249 13.44 34.58 16.36
N LYS A 250 12.95 35.43 15.44
CA LYS A 250 13.21 35.28 13.99
C LYS A 250 14.69 35.39 13.65
N ALA A 251 15.41 36.32 14.29
CA ALA A 251 16.85 36.45 14.10
C ALA A 251 17.61 35.21 14.60
N SER A 252 17.23 34.66 15.76
CA SER A 252 17.80 33.42 16.29
C SER A 252 17.55 32.22 15.36
N ILE A 253 16.33 32.07 14.83
CA ILE A 253 16.01 31.04 13.83
C ILE A 253 16.85 31.22 12.57
N ALA A 254 16.97 32.44 12.05
CA ALA A 254 17.76 32.71 10.86
C ALA A 254 19.23 32.34 11.06
N GLN A 255 19.81 32.67 12.22
CA GLN A 255 21.18 32.27 12.58
C GLN A 255 21.32 30.75 12.69
N ALA A 256 20.35 30.06 13.29
CA ALA A 256 20.35 28.60 13.39
C ALA A 256 20.29 27.93 12.00
N LEU A 257 19.48 28.47 11.09
CA LEU A 257 19.41 28.00 9.69
C LEU A 257 20.73 28.25 8.94
N MET A 258 21.36 29.41 9.14
CA MET A 258 22.68 29.69 8.58
C MET A 258 23.73 28.71 9.11
N ARG A 259 23.76 28.43 10.42
CA ARG A 259 24.66 27.43 11.01
C ARG A 259 24.42 26.03 10.43
N LYS A 260 23.15 25.62 10.27
CA LYS A 260 22.81 24.35 9.61
C LYS A 260 23.29 24.31 8.16
N ARG A 261 23.16 25.41 7.42
CA ARG A 261 23.65 25.51 6.03
C ARG A 261 25.18 25.42 5.97
N ILE A 262 25.89 26.12 6.86
CA ILE A 262 27.35 26.05 6.94
C ILE A 262 27.79 24.63 7.30
N LYS A 263 27.15 23.98 8.28
CA LYS A 263 27.45 22.58 8.62
C LYS A 263 27.26 21.63 7.44
N ARG A 264 26.19 21.80 6.64
CA ARG A 264 26.00 21.02 5.41
C ARG A 264 27.11 21.28 4.40
N LEU A 265 27.46 22.54 4.15
CA LEU A 265 28.54 22.87 3.22
C LEU A 265 29.89 22.33 3.67
N VAL A 266 30.21 22.37 4.97
CA VAL A 266 31.43 21.77 5.52
C VAL A 266 31.41 20.27 5.32
N HIS A 267 30.31 19.61 5.69
CA HIS A 267 30.13 18.17 5.45
C HIS A 267 30.26 17.81 3.97
N ASP A 268 29.66 18.60 3.07
CA ASP A 268 29.76 18.38 1.63
C ASP A 268 31.21 18.55 1.14
N ILE A 269 31.92 19.57 1.62
CA ILE A 269 33.35 19.80 1.29
C ILE A 269 34.23 18.66 1.79
N ASP A 270 34.00 18.18 3.02
CA ASP A 270 34.75 17.06 3.59
C ASP A 270 34.46 15.79 2.79
N HIS A 271 33.18 15.52 2.46
CA HIS A 271 32.81 14.39 1.61
C HIS A 271 33.34 14.50 0.17
N PHE A 272 33.44 15.71 -0.40
CA PHE A 272 34.07 15.94 -1.70
C PHE A 272 35.57 15.60 -1.71
N LYS A 273 36.27 15.72 -0.58
CA LYS A 273 37.67 15.29 -0.48
C LYS A 273 37.80 13.77 -0.42
N ASP A 274 36.89 13.10 0.28
CA ASP A 274 36.86 11.64 0.36
C ASP A 274 36.50 11.02 -0.99
N THR A 275 35.53 11.59 -1.72
CA THR A 275 35.13 11.09 -3.06
C THR A 275 36.18 11.22 -4.16
N LYS A 276 37.20 12.09 -3.99
CA LYS A 276 38.30 12.23 -4.96
C LYS A 276 39.27 11.06 -4.94
N HIS A 277 39.22 10.20 -3.92
CA HIS A 277 40.24 9.19 -3.72
C HIS A 277 39.90 7.76 -4.15
N GLU A 278 38.68 7.41 -4.60
CA GLU A 278 38.29 6.02 -4.35
C GLU A 278 37.75 5.06 -5.41
N ASN A 279 37.35 5.39 -6.65
CA ASN A 279 37.13 4.31 -7.64
C ASN A 279 37.23 4.83 -9.07
N ASP A 280 37.84 4.05 -9.96
CA ASP A 280 37.77 4.34 -11.39
C ASP A 280 36.29 4.32 -11.83
N PRO A 281 35.84 5.22 -12.73
CA PRO A 281 34.44 5.26 -13.17
C PRO A 281 33.99 3.91 -13.77
N LEU A 282 34.94 3.13 -14.29
CA LEU A 282 34.73 1.77 -14.79
C LEU A 282 34.36 0.77 -13.69
N GLU A 283 35.06 0.80 -12.55
CA GLU A 283 34.77 -0.08 -11.40
C GLU A 283 33.38 0.21 -10.82
N ILE A 284 32.99 1.49 -10.80
CA ILE A 284 31.64 1.89 -10.37
C ILE A 284 30.57 1.35 -11.33
N GLU A 285 30.83 1.38 -12.64
CA GLU A 285 29.92 0.80 -13.64
C GLU A 285 29.84 -0.71 -13.54
N GLU A 286 30.96 -1.39 -13.32
CA GLU A 286 31.03 -2.83 -13.13
C GLU A 286 30.27 -3.24 -11.86
N ALA A 287 30.53 -2.58 -10.74
CA ALA A 287 29.80 -2.81 -9.49
C ALA A 287 28.28 -2.58 -9.67
N LYS A 288 27.87 -1.56 -10.45
CA LYS A 288 26.45 -1.34 -10.78
C LYS A 288 25.88 -2.48 -11.63
N LYS A 289 26.61 -2.93 -12.65
CA LYS A 289 26.21 -4.06 -13.50
C LYS A 289 26.11 -5.35 -12.69
N GLU A 290 27.04 -5.61 -11.79
CA GLU A 290 27.02 -6.77 -10.89
C GLU A 290 25.86 -6.72 -9.92
N ARG A 291 25.60 -5.57 -9.29
CA ARG A 291 24.42 -5.37 -8.43
C ARG A 291 23.12 -5.62 -9.20
N LEU A 292 23.03 -5.13 -10.44
CA LEU A 292 21.87 -5.36 -11.30
C LEU A 292 21.74 -6.85 -11.68
N ARG A 293 22.85 -7.52 -12.03
CA ARG A 293 22.86 -8.96 -12.34
C ARG A 293 22.40 -9.77 -11.14
N LYS A 294 22.92 -9.48 -9.94
CA LYS A 294 22.51 -10.12 -8.69
C LYS A 294 21.03 -9.89 -8.41
N TYR A 295 20.55 -8.65 -8.55
CA TYR A 295 19.14 -8.33 -8.40
C TYR A 295 18.25 -9.12 -9.37
N LEU A 296 18.62 -9.21 -10.64
CA LEU A 296 17.87 -9.97 -11.65
C LEU A 296 17.90 -11.48 -11.35
N GLN A 297 19.03 -12.03 -10.90
CA GLN A 297 19.13 -13.43 -10.49
C GLN A 297 18.24 -13.71 -9.27
N ASP A 298 18.24 -12.82 -8.28
CA ASP A 298 17.41 -12.96 -7.09
C ASP A 298 15.92 -12.78 -7.41
N LEU A 299 15.58 -11.97 -8.41
CA LEU A 299 14.22 -11.82 -8.94
C LEU A 299 13.74 -13.08 -9.68
N VAL A 300 14.61 -13.71 -10.48
CA VAL A 300 14.31 -14.96 -11.21
C VAL A 300 14.17 -16.14 -10.25
N LYS A 301 15.05 -16.25 -9.25
CA LYS A 301 14.93 -17.22 -8.14
C LYS A 301 13.73 -16.90 -7.25
N GLY A 302 13.20 -15.69 -7.36
CA GLY A 302 12.10 -15.14 -6.60
C GLY A 302 12.36 -15.07 -5.09
N ARG A 303 13.62 -14.80 -4.72
CA ARG A 303 14.03 -14.31 -3.39
C ARG A 303 13.57 -12.87 -3.17
N ILE A 304 13.61 -12.08 -4.24
CA ILE A 304 13.07 -10.72 -4.27
C ILE A 304 11.77 -10.76 -5.06
N THR A 305 10.68 -10.25 -4.51
CA THR A 305 9.42 -10.07 -5.22
C THR A 305 9.21 -8.59 -5.59
N PRO A 306 8.69 -8.30 -6.80
CA PRO A 306 8.39 -6.93 -7.19
C PRO A 306 7.27 -6.37 -6.30
N LYS A 307 7.43 -5.11 -5.90
CA LYS A 307 6.44 -4.41 -5.07
C LYS A 307 5.30 -3.91 -5.96
N PHE A 308 4.06 -4.15 -5.53
CA PHE A 308 2.87 -3.56 -6.16
C PHE A 308 2.27 -2.51 -5.22
N GLY A 309 2.50 -1.23 -5.53
CA GLY A 309 2.19 -0.14 -4.61
C GLY A 309 2.98 -0.29 -3.31
N ASN A 310 2.29 -0.24 -2.17
CA ASN A 310 2.92 -0.37 -0.85
C ASN A 310 2.97 -1.82 -0.34
N LYS A 311 2.46 -2.79 -1.10
CA LYS A 311 2.38 -4.19 -0.67
C LYS A 311 3.41 -5.03 -1.40
N VAL A 312 3.95 -5.99 -0.65
CA VAL A 312 4.87 -7.00 -1.16
C VAL A 312 4.17 -8.34 -1.06
N TYR A 313 4.16 -9.10 -2.15
CA TYR A 313 3.67 -10.46 -2.12
C TYR A 313 4.74 -11.36 -1.49
N ARG A 314 4.33 -12.12 -0.47
CA ARG A 314 5.12 -13.18 0.15
C ARG A 314 4.58 -14.51 -0.38
N VAL A 315 5.48 -15.34 -0.90
CA VAL A 315 5.13 -16.69 -1.37
C VAL A 315 4.99 -17.57 -0.13
N ASP A 316 4.03 -18.48 -0.15
CA ASP A 316 3.91 -19.48 0.90
C ASP A 316 5.18 -20.36 0.93
N PRO A 317 5.59 -20.86 2.11
CA PRO A 317 6.73 -21.76 2.21
C PRO A 317 6.53 -23.00 1.32
N PRO A 318 7.59 -23.51 0.67
CA PRO A 318 7.48 -24.67 -0.19
C PRO A 318 6.98 -25.90 0.59
N GLU A 319 6.06 -26.66 0.00
CA GLU A 319 5.60 -27.93 0.57
C GLU A 319 6.78 -28.92 0.62
N VAL A 320 7.07 -29.43 1.82
CA VAL A 320 8.19 -30.35 2.08
C VAL A 320 7.63 -31.68 2.60
N PRO A 321 7.92 -32.81 1.95
CA PRO A 321 7.52 -34.10 2.49
C PRO A 321 8.32 -34.40 3.76
N LEU A 322 7.62 -34.70 4.85
CA LEU A 322 8.24 -35.10 6.11
C LEU A 322 8.89 -36.49 5.98
N SER A 323 9.79 -36.85 6.90
CA SER A 323 10.47 -38.17 6.88
C SER A 323 9.49 -39.34 6.76
N ASP A 324 8.31 -39.18 7.37
CA ASP A 324 7.29 -40.21 7.48
C ASP A 324 6.45 -40.32 6.18
N GLU A 325 6.44 -39.25 5.38
CA GLU A 325 5.69 -39.13 4.13
C GLU A 325 6.52 -39.47 2.90
N VAL A 326 7.86 -39.48 3.02
CA VAL A 326 8.76 -39.90 1.93
C VAL A 326 8.68 -41.42 1.77
N THR A 327 7.72 -41.85 0.96
CA THR A 327 7.58 -43.26 0.59
C THR A 327 8.41 -43.60 -0.65
N SER A 328 8.88 -44.84 -0.75
CA SER A 328 9.59 -45.33 -1.94
C SER A 328 8.66 -45.85 -3.05
N SER A 329 7.38 -46.13 -2.77
CA SER A 329 6.37 -46.58 -3.76
C SER A 329 5.41 -45.50 -4.31
N LEU A 330 5.41 -45.28 -5.64
CA LEU A 330 4.60 -44.25 -6.31
C LEU A 330 3.08 -44.39 -6.03
N ARG A 331 2.65 -45.59 -5.64
CA ARG A 331 1.25 -45.89 -5.29
C ARG A 331 0.79 -45.21 -4.00
N GLN A 332 1.74 -44.80 -3.16
CA GLN A 332 1.49 -44.14 -1.87
C GLN A 332 1.49 -42.62 -2.00
N LEU A 333 1.73 -42.07 -3.20
CA LEU A 333 1.67 -40.63 -3.44
C LEU A 333 0.26 -40.07 -3.26
N ALA A 334 0.16 -38.97 -2.52
CA ALA A 334 -1.03 -38.14 -2.50
C ALA A 334 -1.31 -37.56 -3.89
N SER A 335 -2.59 -37.57 -4.30
CA SER A 335 -2.99 -37.01 -5.60
C SER A 335 -2.79 -35.48 -5.64
N PRO A 336 -2.09 -34.94 -6.65
CA PRO A 336 -1.83 -33.50 -6.73
C PRO A 336 -3.07 -32.78 -7.27
N SER A 337 -3.97 -32.30 -6.40
CA SER A 337 -5.19 -31.59 -6.82
C SER A 337 -5.07 -30.07 -6.70
N GLU A 338 -4.50 -29.55 -5.60
CA GLU A 338 -4.52 -28.11 -5.31
C GLU A 338 -3.24 -27.36 -5.72
N ALA A 339 -2.11 -28.05 -5.77
CA ALA A 339 -0.80 -27.44 -6.00
C ALA A 339 -0.70 -26.71 -7.35
N SER A 340 -1.30 -27.25 -8.43
CA SER A 340 -1.21 -26.66 -9.77
C SER A 340 -1.90 -25.30 -9.86
N VAL A 341 -3.07 -25.14 -9.22
CA VAL A 341 -3.80 -23.85 -9.22
C VAL A 341 -3.03 -22.82 -8.38
N ARG A 342 -2.52 -23.24 -7.22
CA ARG A 342 -1.68 -22.38 -6.36
C ARG A 342 -0.45 -21.88 -7.12
N CYS A 343 0.28 -22.75 -7.83
CA CYS A 343 1.42 -22.35 -8.66
C CYS A 343 1.09 -21.27 -9.71
N VAL A 344 -0.08 -21.37 -10.37
CA VAL A 344 -0.53 -20.37 -11.35
C VAL A 344 -0.84 -19.05 -10.67
N VAL A 345 -1.56 -19.10 -9.53
CA VAL A 345 -1.91 -17.91 -8.74
C VAL A 345 -0.66 -17.22 -8.22
N ASP A 346 0.29 -17.97 -7.66
CA ASP A 346 1.55 -17.46 -7.15
C ASP A 346 2.37 -16.83 -8.27
N SER A 347 2.40 -17.44 -9.45
CA SER A 347 3.04 -16.87 -10.64
C SER A 347 2.49 -15.50 -11.04
N ILE A 348 1.17 -15.31 -10.93
CA ILE A 348 0.53 -14.03 -11.24
C ILE A 348 0.99 -12.95 -10.23
N TYR A 349 1.05 -13.30 -8.94
CA TYR A 349 1.49 -12.38 -7.90
C TYR A 349 3.00 -12.12 -7.91
N ARG A 350 3.83 -13.16 -8.09
CA ARG A 350 5.30 -13.02 -8.22
C ARG A 350 5.67 -12.11 -9.38
N ARG A 351 4.93 -12.15 -10.49
CA ARG A 351 5.15 -11.25 -11.64
C ARG A 351 4.63 -9.83 -11.43
N GLY A 352 3.94 -9.56 -10.33
CA GLY A 352 3.33 -8.26 -10.04
C GLY A 352 2.21 -7.89 -11.01
N LEU A 353 1.54 -8.88 -11.61
CA LEU A 353 0.41 -8.63 -12.53
C LEU A 353 -0.85 -8.22 -11.75
N VAL A 354 -0.95 -8.66 -10.50
CA VAL A 354 -2.06 -8.38 -9.58
C VAL A 354 -1.48 -7.88 -8.25
N PRO A 355 -2.14 -6.94 -7.54
CA PRO A 355 -1.73 -6.54 -6.20
C PRO A 355 -1.71 -7.72 -5.24
N ALA A 356 -0.75 -7.73 -4.32
CA ALA A 356 -0.67 -8.76 -3.29
C ALA A 356 -2.01 -8.92 -2.53
N PRO A 357 -2.42 -10.16 -2.22
CA PRO A 357 -3.63 -10.42 -1.47
C PRO A 357 -3.59 -9.66 -0.12
N PRO A 358 -4.74 -9.15 0.35
CA PRO A 358 -4.79 -8.54 1.67
C PRO A 358 -4.58 -9.60 2.76
N VAL A 359 -3.81 -9.25 3.79
CA VAL A 359 -3.74 -10.06 5.01
C VAL A 359 -5.12 -10.02 5.67
N ILE A 360 -5.68 -11.20 5.94
CA ILE A 360 -7.06 -11.36 6.43
C ILE A 360 -7.06 -11.26 7.96
N ASP A 361 -6.76 -10.06 8.46
CA ASP A 361 -6.79 -9.77 9.89
C ASP A 361 -8.21 -9.44 10.37
N GLU A 362 -8.42 -9.44 11.69
CA GLU A 362 -9.69 -9.00 12.29
C GLU A 362 -10.06 -7.58 11.87
N GLN A 363 -9.07 -6.68 11.80
CA GLN A 363 -9.27 -5.32 11.29
C GLN A 363 -9.76 -5.31 9.84
N TYR A 364 -9.19 -6.19 9.00
CA TYR A 364 -9.61 -6.32 7.61
C TYR A 364 -11.04 -6.86 7.53
N ARG A 365 -11.37 -7.91 8.30
CA ARG A 365 -12.71 -8.49 8.40
C ARG A 365 -13.73 -7.45 8.88
N SER A 366 -13.41 -6.66 9.91
CA SER A 366 -14.25 -5.58 10.43
C SER A 366 -14.49 -4.48 9.38
N LYS A 367 -13.43 -4.01 8.70
CA LYS A 367 -13.54 -3.03 7.62
C LYS A 367 -14.35 -3.56 6.43
N ALA A 368 -14.15 -4.82 6.05
CA ALA A 368 -14.89 -5.47 4.98
C ALA A 368 -16.39 -5.60 5.33
N ARG A 369 -16.69 -6.07 6.56
CA ARG A 369 -18.07 -6.16 7.09
C ARG A 369 -18.74 -4.78 7.14
N SER A 370 -18.03 -3.76 7.64
CA SER A 370 -18.53 -2.38 7.67
C SER A 370 -18.81 -1.82 6.26
N LYS A 371 -17.91 -2.05 5.30
CA LYS A 371 -18.14 -1.66 3.89
C LYS A 371 -19.34 -2.37 3.28
N LEU A 372 -19.54 -3.66 3.56
CA LEU A 372 -20.67 -4.44 3.08
C LEU A 372 -21.98 -3.91 3.68
N LEU A 373 -22.02 -3.66 5.00
CA LEU A 373 -23.17 -3.04 5.67
C LEU A 373 -23.48 -1.63 5.16
N ARG A 374 -22.45 -0.82 4.85
CA ARG A 374 -22.66 0.51 4.24
C ARG A 374 -23.25 0.40 2.83
N ARG A 375 -22.86 -0.60 2.04
CA ARG A 375 -23.43 -0.84 0.71
C ARG A 375 -24.90 -1.26 0.78
N THR A 376 -25.26 -2.16 1.69
CA THR A 376 -26.66 -2.59 1.86
C THR A 376 -27.56 -1.45 2.33
N ARG A 377 -27.08 -0.59 3.25
CA ARG A 377 -27.81 0.63 3.67
C ARG A 377 -28.02 1.62 2.52
N LYS A 378 -26.99 1.87 1.69
CA LYS A 378 -27.09 2.74 0.50
C LYS A 378 -28.03 2.17 -0.57
N PHE A 379 -28.10 0.85 -0.70
CA PHE A 379 -29.02 0.20 -1.64
C PHE A 379 -30.47 0.34 -1.15
N LYS A 380 -30.73 0.09 0.13
CA LYS A 380 -32.05 0.32 0.76
C LYS A 380 -32.51 1.78 0.65
N SER A 381 -31.60 2.75 0.87
CA SER A 381 -31.97 4.17 0.76
C SER A 381 -32.31 4.56 -0.69
N LYS A 382 -31.63 4.00 -1.69
CA LYS A 382 -31.94 4.26 -3.11
C LYS A 382 -33.26 3.64 -3.55
N LEU A 383 -33.60 2.44 -3.06
CA LEU A 383 -34.90 1.82 -3.32
C LEU A 383 -36.04 2.67 -2.73
N LEU A 384 -35.84 3.24 -1.53
CA LEU A 384 -36.84 4.08 -0.86
C LEU A 384 -37.01 5.48 -1.49
N HIS A 385 -36.03 5.99 -2.22
CA HIS A 385 -36.08 7.31 -2.88
C HIS A 385 -36.32 7.22 -4.40
N GLY A 386 -36.50 6.01 -4.94
CA GLY A 386 -36.78 5.78 -6.36
C GLY A 386 -38.26 5.71 -6.72
N THR A 387 -39.15 5.80 -5.72
CA THR A 387 -40.61 5.77 -5.87
C THR A 387 -41.19 7.16 -5.62
N THR A 388 -40.95 8.09 -6.54
CA THR A 388 -41.74 9.32 -6.69
C THR A 388 -41.81 9.71 -8.15
#